data_AF-A0A5J4ZPP5-F1
#
_entry.id   AF-A0A5J4ZPP5-F1
#
_cell.length_a   1.000
_cell.length_b   1.000
_cell.length_c   1.000
_cell.angle_alpha   90.00
_cell.angle_beta   90.00
_cell.angle_gamma   90.00
#
_symmetry.space_group_name_H-M   'P 1'
#
loop_
_entity.id
_entity.type
_entity.pdbx_description
1 polymer ?
#
loop_
_entity_poly.entity_id
_entity_poly.type
_entity_poly.pdbx_seq_one_letter_code
_entity_poly.pdbx_strand_id
1 'polypeptide(L)'
;MGIGEGVAMPAMNNMISKWIPVSERSRSLALVYSGMYLGSVTGLAFSPVLIHNFGWSSVFYLFGSLGSIWFALWLTKAHSSPKEDPELSAEEKRLILGGSISKEPVSVIRWKLILSKAPVWALIISHFCHNWGTFILLTWMPTYYNQVLKFNLTESGLFCVLPWLTMAVFANIGGWIADTLVSKGLSITTVRKIMQSIGFLGPAFFLSQLSRIKTPALAVLCMACSQGLDAFSQSGLYSNHQDIGPRHAGVLLGLSNTAGVLAGVFGTAATGYILQKGSWDDVFKVSVVLYIIGTLVWNLFSTGEKILD
;
A
#
# COMPACT_ATOMS: atom_id res chain seq x y z
N MET A 1 -6.86 7.56 -16.79
CA MET A 1 -6.07 7.37 -15.56
C MET A 1 -6.13 5.94 -15.06
N GLY A 2 -7.27 5.43 -14.56
CA GLY A 2 -7.35 4.10 -13.94
C GLY A 2 -6.78 2.91 -14.73
N ILE A 3 -7.04 2.82 -16.05
CA ILE A 3 -6.48 1.74 -16.90
C ILE A 3 -4.93 1.83 -16.98
N GLY A 4 -4.38 3.04 -17.07
CA GLY A 4 -2.94 3.25 -17.18
C GLY A 4 -2.20 3.05 -15.85
N GLU A 5 -2.78 3.52 -14.75
CA GLU A 5 -2.17 3.43 -13.41
C GLU A 5 -2.29 2.03 -12.81
N GLY A 6 -3.31 1.25 -13.18
CA GLY A 6 -3.55 -0.09 -12.63
C GLY A 6 -2.41 -1.08 -12.88
N VAL A 7 -1.61 -0.87 -13.92
CA VAL A 7 -0.45 -1.74 -14.26
C VAL A 7 0.88 -1.23 -13.70
N ALA A 8 0.91 -0.04 -13.09
CA ALA A 8 2.14 0.60 -12.64
C ALA A 8 2.85 -0.23 -11.55
N MET A 9 2.14 -0.64 -10.51
CA MET A 9 2.72 -1.39 -9.39
C MET A 9 3.26 -2.78 -9.81
N PRO A 10 2.53 -3.61 -10.59
CA PRO A 10 3.08 -4.85 -11.12
C PRO A 10 4.29 -4.65 -12.05
N ALA A 11 4.23 -3.66 -12.95
CA ALA A 11 5.33 -3.37 -13.88
C ALA A 11 6.60 -2.93 -13.14
N MET A 12 6.44 -2.06 -12.13
CA MET A 12 7.52 -1.61 -11.25
C MET A 12 8.19 -2.76 -10.51
N ASN A 13 7.41 -3.66 -9.89
CA ASN A 13 7.95 -4.84 -9.22
C ASN A 13 8.69 -5.77 -10.21
N ASN A 14 8.19 -5.94 -11.43
CA ASN A 14 8.86 -6.73 -12.47
C ASN A 14 10.20 -6.12 -12.87
N MET A 15 10.23 -4.81 -13.10
CA MET A 15 11.45 -4.08 -13.46
C MET A 15 12.51 -4.19 -12.36
N ILE A 16 12.15 -3.93 -11.10
CA ILE A 16 13.07 -4.08 -9.96
C ILE A 16 13.60 -5.52 -9.85
N SER A 17 12.77 -6.53 -10.15
CA SER A 17 13.22 -7.93 -10.12
C SER A 17 14.31 -8.25 -11.15
N LYS A 18 14.37 -7.53 -12.27
CA LYS A 18 15.37 -7.69 -13.33
C LYS A 18 16.62 -6.84 -13.11
N TRP A 19 16.44 -5.63 -12.57
CA TRP A 19 17.49 -4.63 -12.46
C TRP A 19 18.23 -4.64 -11.13
N ILE A 20 17.60 -5.12 -10.06
CA ILE A 20 18.18 -5.07 -8.71
C ILE A 20 18.56 -6.49 -8.22
N PRO A 21 19.81 -6.67 -7.73
CA PRO A 21 20.25 -7.91 -7.08
C PRO A 21 19.32 -8.33 -5.93
N VAL A 22 19.21 -9.63 -5.69
CA VAL A 22 18.30 -10.19 -4.67
C VAL A 22 18.61 -9.63 -3.26
N SER A 23 19.89 -9.41 -2.94
CA SER A 23 20.35 -8.88 -1.65
C SER A 23 19.88 -7.44 -1.37
N GLU A 24 19.63 -6.64 -2.40
CA GLU A 24 19.29 -5.21 -2.27
C GLU A 24 17.82 -4.92 -2.61
N ARG A 25 17.11 -5.91 -3.17
CA ARG A 25 15.76 -5.77 -3.68
C ARG A 25 14.77 -5.19 -2.69
N SER A 26 14.79 -5.66 -1.44
CA SER A 26 13.87 -5.16 -0.40
C SER A 26 14.10 -3.69 -0.10
N ARG A 27 15.36 -3.23 -0.08
CA ARG A 27 15.71 -1.81 0.15
C ARG A 27 15.27 -0.94 -1.03
N SER A 28 15.48 -1.40 -2.26
CA SER A 28 15.03 -0.69 -3.46
C SER A 28 13.51 -0.61 -3.53
N LEU A 29 12.79 -1.69 -3.20
CA LEU A 29 11.33 -1.67 -3.12
C LEU A 29 10.85 -0.65 -2.07
N ALA A 30 11.42 -0.67 -0.86
CA ALA A 30 11.07 0.28 0.18
C ALA A 30 11.28 1.74 -0.25
N LEU A 31 12.38 2.04 -0.94
CA LEU A 31 12.65 3.37 -1.48
C LEU A 31 11.60 3.78 -2.53
N VAL A 32 11.27 2.89 -3.45
CA VAL A 32 10.31 3.19 -4.53
C VAL A 32 8.89 3.35 -3.97
N TYR A 33 8.44 2.47 -3.07
CA TYR A 33 7.14 2.63 -2.40
C TYR A 33 7.09 3.89 -1.53
N SER A 34 8.22 4.34 -0.96
CA SER A 34 8.27 5.62 -0.25
C SER A 34 7.96 6.81 -1.16
N GLY A 35 8.34 6.74 -2.43
CA GLY A 35 7.97 7.72 -3.45
C GLY A 35 6.46 7.89 -3.64
N MET A 36 5.68 6.82 -3.48
CA MET A 36 4.21 6.87 -3.55
C MET A 36 3.61 7.73 -2.42
N TYR A 37 4.11 7.55 -1.19
CA TYR A 37 3.67 8.36 -0.05
C TYR A 37 4.09 9.81 -0.21
N LEU A 38 5.34 10.07 -0.64
CA LEU A 38 5.83 11.42 -0.91
C LEU A 38 4.99 12.11 -2.00
N GLY A 39 4.69 11.42 -3.09
CA GLY A 39 3.82 11.94 -4.15
C GLY A 39 2.42 12.32 -3.63
N SER A 40 1.85 11.50 -2.73
CA SER A 40 0.57 11.80 -2.08
C SER A 40 0.67 13.04 -1.18
N VAL A 41 1.73 13.15 -0.38
CA VAL A 41 2.01 14.30 0.48
C VAL A 41 2.15 15.57 -0.35
N THR A 42 2.97 15.55 -1.40
CA THR A 42 3.16 16.67 -2.32
C THR A 42 1.84 17.02 -3.01
N GLY A 43 1.11 16.03 -3.52
CA GLY A 43 -0.19 16.24 -4.16
C GLY A 43 -1.17 16.95 -3.22
N LEU A 44 -1.34 16.45 -2.00
CA LEU A 44 -2.27 17.03 -1.01
C LEU A 44 -1.81 18.39 -0.46
N ALA A 45 -0.51 18.66 -0.38
CA ALA A 45 0.03 19.93 0.08
C ALA A 45 -0.11 21.04 -0.97
N PHE A 46 0.19 20.75 -2.23
CA PHE A 46 0.21 21.77 -3.29
C PHE A 46 -1.14 21.98 -3.98
N SER A 47 -2.00 20.93 -4.06
CA SER A 47 -3.29 21.04 -4.76
C SER A 47 -4.20 22.14 -4.20
N PRO A 48 -4.37 22.31 -2.86
CA PRO A 48 -5.22 23.38 -2.32
C PRO A 48 -4.73 24.80 -2.70
N VAL A 49 -3.41 25.01 -2.69
CA VAL A 49 -2.79 26.30 -3.04
C VAL A 49 -2.99 26.62 -4.53
N LEU A 50 -2.88 25.61 -5.40
CA LEU A 50 -3.16 25.74 -6.83
C LEU A 50 -4.63 26.05 -7.08
N ILE A 51 -5.54 25.34 -6.42
CA ILE A 51 -6.99 25.53 -6.56
C ILE A 51 -7.39 26.95 -6.12
N HIS A 52 -6.85 27.43 -4.99
CA HIS A 52 -7.16 28.76 -4.46
C HIS A 52 -6.73 29.88 -5.40
N ASN A 53 -5.53 29.80 -5.98
CA ASN A 53 -4.95 30.89 -6.77
C ASN A 53 -5.30 30.83 -8.26
N PHE A 54 -5.47 29.62 -8.82
CA PHE A 54 -5.58 29.40 -10.27
C PHE A 54 -6.80 28.54 -10.66
N GLY A 55 -7.67 28.21 -9.71
CA GLY A 55 -8.84 27.37 -9.94
C GLY A 55 -8.52 25.88 -10.05
N TRP A 56 -9.56 25.05 -10.07
CA TRP A 56 -9.43 23.59 -9.99
C TRP A 56 -8.73 22.95 -11.19
N SER A 57 -8.87 23.53 -12.38
CA SER A 57 -8.28 23.01 -13.62
C SER A 57 -6.74 23.05 -13.60
N SER A 58 -6.15 23.97 -12.83
CA SER A 58 -4.70 24.17 -12.73
C SER A 58 -3.95 22.92 -12.25
N VAL A 59 -4.56 22.15 -11.34
CA VAL A 59 -4.02 20.90 -10.80
C VAL A 59 -3.79 19.89 -11.92
N PHE A 60 -4.75 19.75 -12.83
CA PHE A 60 -4.68 18.82 -13.95
C PHE A 60 -3.61 19.22 -14.96
N TYR A 61 -3.47 20.51 -15.26
CA TYR A 61 -2.44 21.00 -16.18
C TYR A 61 -1.03 20.81 -15.60
N LEU A 62 -0.83 21.10 -14.31
CA LEU A 62 0.48 20.96 -13.67
C LEU A 62 0.91 19.49 -13.58
N PHE A 63 0.10 18.62 -12.97
CA PHE A 63 0.48 17.22 -12.81
C PHE A 63 0.51 16.47 -14.15
N GLY A 64 -0.38 16.81 -15.09
CA GLY A 64 -0.38 16.25 -16.45
C GLY A 64 0.86 16.63 -17.25
N SER A 65 1.31 17.89 -17.17
CA SER A 65 2.53 18.34 -17.86
C SER A 65 3.78 17.74 -17.25
N LEU A 66 3.89 17.70 -15.91
CA LEU A 66 4.99 17.01 -15.22
C LEU A 66 5.06 15.53 -15.59
N GLY A 67 3.92 14.83 -15.63
CA GLY A 67 3.85 13.44 -16.07
C GLY A 67 4.28 13.25 -17.53
N SER A 68 3.96 14.20 -18.40
CA SER A 68 4.37 14.17 -19.82
C SER A 68 5.88 14.36 -19.99
N ILE A 69 6.47 15.30 -19.24
CA ILE A 69 7.93 15.51 -19.23
C ILE A 69 8.64 14.26 -18.71
N TRP A 70 8.15 13.70 -17.60
CA TRP A 70 8.70 12.47 -17.04
C TRP A 70 8.63 11.30 -18.02
N PHE A 71 7.50 11.15 -18.73
CA PHE A 71 7.33 10.12 -19.74
C PHE A 71 8.32 10.27 -20.92
N ALA A 72 8.55 11.50 -21.39
CA ALA A 72 9.55 11.75 -22.43
C ALA A 72 10.97 11.38 -21.98
N LEU A 73 11.34 11.74 -20.74
CA LEU A 73 12.62 11.33 -20.14
C LEU A 73 12.69 9.79 -20.02
N TRP A 74 11.62 9.15 -19.57
CA TRP A 74 11.54 7.70 -19.43
C TRP A 74 11.76 6.98 -20.77
N LEU A 75 11.15 7.45 -21.85
CA LEU A 75 11.32 6.86 -23.19
C LEU A 75 12.76 6.93 -23.69
N THR A 76 13.54 7.93 -23.28
CA THR A 76 14.93 8.10 -23.73
C THR A 76 15.93 7.33 -22.88
N LYS A 77 15.60 7.01 -21.62
CA LYS A 77 16.55 6.46 -20.65
C LYS A 77 16.20 5.07 -20.11
N ALA A 78 14.96 4.61 -20.21
CA ALA A 78 14.56 3.33 -19.65
C ALA A 78 14.75 2.17 -20.65
N HIS A 79 15.46 1.12 -20.21
CA HIS A 79 15.67 -0.11 -20.98
C HIS A 79 14.90 -1.30 -20.38
N SER A 80 14.49 -2.26 -21.21
CA SER A 80 13.67 -3.40 -20.76
C SER A 80 14.45 -4.45 -19.97
N SER A 81 15.76 -4.55 -20.24
CA SER A 81 16.67 -5.44 -19.52
C SER A 81 18.04 -4.78 -19.31
N PRO A 82 18.76 -5.12 -18.22
CA PRO A 82 20.13 -4.65 -18.01
C PRO A 82 21.10 -5.03 -19.14
N LYS A 83 20.76 -6.03 -19.97
CA LYS A 83 21.58 -6.46 -21.11
C LYS A 83 21.52 -5.47 -22.28
N GLU A 84 20.36 -4.87 -22.48
CA GLU A 84 20.07 -3.92 -23.56
C GLU A 84 20.58 -2.50 -23.28
N ASP A 85 20.97 -2.23 -22.03
CA ASP A 85 21.49 -0.93 -21.63
C ASP A 85 22.93 -0.73 -22.13
N PRO A 86 23.19 0.28 -22.98
CA PRO A 86 24.52 0.58 -23.48
C PRO A 86 25.40 1.38 -22.50
N GLU A 87 24.81 2.09 -21.54
CA GLU A 87 25.50 2.91 -20.53
C GLU A 87 25.98 2.06 -19.33
N LEU A 88 25.41 0.86 -19.15
CA LEU A 88 25.71 -0.01 -18.00
C LEU A 88 27.08 -0.71 -18.10
N SER A 89 27.89 -0.59 -17.04
CA SER A 89 29.25 -1.14 -16.98
C SER A 89 29.28 -2.68 -16.97
N ALA A 90 30.38 -3.27 -17.47
CA ALA A 90 30.52 -4.73 -17.54
C ALA A 90 30.53 -5.40 -16.15
N GLU A 91 31.11 -4.75 -15.13
CA GLU A 91 31.14 -5.27 -13.76
C GLU A 91 29.75 -5.25 -13.14
N GLU A 92 29.00 -4.16 -13.34
CA GLU A 92 27.63 -4.03 -12.84
C GLU A 92 26.68 -5.01 -13.54
N LYS A 93 26.83 -5.22 -14.86
CA LYS A 93 26.14 -6.29 -15.58
C LYS A 93 26.42 -7.65 -14.95
N ARG A 94 27.67 -7.94 -14.57
CA ARG A 94 28.05 -9.20 -13.94
C ARG A 94 27.44 -9.34 -12.54
N LEU A 95 27.39 -8.27 -11.75
CA LEU A 95 26.76 -8.28 -10.42
C LEU A 95 25.25 -8.53 -10.52
N ILE A 96 24.55 -7.80 -11.39
CA ILE A 96 23.10 -7.94 -11.59
C ILE A 96 22.75 -9.32 -12.13
N LEU A 97 23.45 -9.77 -13.19
CA LEU A 97 23.16 -11.06 -13.84
C LEU A 97 23.69 -12.25 -13.05
N GLY A 98 24.80 -12.10 -12.32
CA GLY A 98 25.43 -13.15 -11.52
C GLY A 98 24.67 -13.47 -10.23
N GLY A 99 24.02 -12.47 -9.62
CA GLY A 99 23.11 -12.65 -8.47
C GLY A 99 21.67 -12.98 -8.86
N SER A 100 21.28 -12.69 -10.11
CA SER A 100 19.97 -13.05 -10.65
C SER A 100 20.01 -14.50 -11.12
N ILE A 101 19.86 -15.45 -10.18
CA ILE A 101 19.42 -16.80 -10.53
C ILE A 101 18.06 -16.61 -11.19
N SER A 102 18.07 -16.53 -12.52
CA SER A 102 16.91 -16.52 -13.38
C SER A 102 16.14 -17.80 -13.09
N LYS A 103 15.27 -17.77 -12.08
CA LYS A 103 14.22 -18.76 -11.93
C LYS A 103 13.39 -18.59 -13.19
N GLU A 104 13.43 -19.59 -14.07
CA GLU A 104 12.76 -19.58 -15.36
C GLU A 104 11.37 -18.94 -15.24
N PRO A 105 10.99 -18.07 -16.19
CA PRO A 105 9.68 -17.44 -16.17
C PRO A 105 8.63 -18.53 -16.00
N VAL A 106 7.66 -18.29 -15.11
CA VAL A 106 6.56 -19.23 -14.88
C VAL A 106 5.81 -19.37 -16.20
N SER A 107 6.09 -20.42 -16.96
CA SER A 107 5.54 -20.65 -18.30
C SER A 107 4.08 -21.08 -18.25
N VAL A 108 3.65 -21.70 -17.14
CA VAL A 108 2.27 -22.14 -16.92
C VAL A 108 1.84 -21.88 -15.46
N ILE A 109 0.86 -21.01 -15.28
CA ILE A 109 0.27 -20.73 -13.96
C ILE A 109 -0.81 -21.77 -13.67
N ARG A 110 -0.57 -22.61 -12.65
CA ARG A 110 -1.53 -23.62 -12.17
C ARG A 110 -2.58 -23.00 -11.24
N TRP A 111 -3.54 -22.25 -11.80
CA TRP A 111 -4.57 -21.52 -11.04
C TRP A 111 -5.33 -22.37 -10.02
N LYS A 112 -5.70 -23.60 -10.38
CA LYS A 112 -6.39 -24.53 -9.46
C LYS A 112 -5.56 -24.83 -8.21
N LEU A 113 -4.25 -24.99 -8.36
CA LEU A 113 -3.33 -25.25 -7.24
C LEU A 113 -3.16 -24.01 -6.36
N ILE A 114 -3.07 -22.82 -6.96
CA ILE A 114 -2.92 -21.56 -6.22
C ILE A 114 -4.19 -21.30 -5.39
N LEU A 115 -5.36 -21.39 -6.02
CA LEU A 115 -6.64 -21.11 -5.38
C LEU A 115 -7.11 -22.22 -4.42
N SER A 116 -6.49 -23.41 -4.42
CA SER A 116 -6.79 -24.44 -3.44
C SER A 116 -6.11 -24.24 -2.08
N LYS A 117 -5.15 -23.31 -1.97
CA LYS A 117 -4.35 -23.11 -0.74
C LYS A 117 -4.99 -22.06 0.17
N ALA A 118 -5.24 -22.44 1.43
CA ALA A 118 -5.81 -21.53 2.44
C ALA A 118 -4.99 -20.23 2.65
N PRO A 119 -3.63 -20.25 2.66
CA PRO A 119 -2.85 -19.02 2.83
C PRO A 119 -3.04 -18.01 1.68
N VAL A 120 -3.39 -18.47 0.47
CA VAL A 120 -3.70 -17.57 -0.66
C VAL A 120 -5.01 -16.82 -0.41
N TRP A 121 -6.02 -17.50 0.13
CA TRP A 121 -7.26 -16.84 0.54
C TRP A 121 -7.06 -15.88 1.71
N ALA A 122 -6.16 -16.21 2.65
CA ALA A 122 -5.77 -15.29 3.72
C ALA A 122 -5.20 -13.99 3.14
N LEU A 123 -4.30 -14.06 2.15
CA LEU A 123 -3.80 -12.88 1.43
C LEU A 123 -4.91 -12.08 0.75
N ILE A 124 -5.81 -12.75 0.04
CA ILE A 124 -6.90 -12.09 -0.71
C ILE A 124 -7.83 -11.33 0.24
N ILE A 125 -8.31 -11.99 1.29
CA ILE A 125 -9.24 -11.41 2.25
C ILE A 125 -8.57 -10.29 3.04
N SER A 126 -7.34 -10.50 3.53
CA SER A 126 -6.64 -9.45 4.27
C SER A 126 -6.31 -8.25 3.39
N HIS A 127 -5.95 -8.44 2.12
CA HIS A 127 -5.72 -7.29 1.21
C HIS A 127 -7.01 -6.51 0.93
N PHE A 128 -8.15 -7.20 0.81
CA PHE A 128 -9.47 -6.55 0.75
C PHE A 128 -9.74 -5.71 2.00
N CYS A 129 -9.59 -6.29 3.20
CA CYS A 129 -9.83 -5.60 4.47
C CYS A 129 -8.90 -4.40 4.67
N HIS A 130 -7.61 -4.54 4.35
CA HIS A 130 -6.62 -3.47 4.45
C HIS A 130 -7.02 -2.29 3.56
N ASN A 131 -7.18 -2.55 2.26
CA ASN A 131 -7.45 -1.48 1.29
C ASN A 131 -8.83 -0.85 1.51
N TRP A 132 -9.81 -1.56 2.05
CA TRP A 132 -11.09 -0.97 2.44
C TRP A 132 -10.88 0.22 3.39
N GLY A 133 -10.13 0.02 4.48
CA GLY A 133 -9.89 1.09 5.45
C GLY A 133 -9.00 2.21 4.90
N THR A 134 -7.94 1.86 4.16
CA THR A 134 -7.04 2.85 3.55
C THR A 134 -7.78 3.72 2.52
N PHE A 135 -8.60 3.14 1.62
CA PHE A 135 -9.32 3.91 0.60
C PHE A 135 -10.45 4.75 1.16
N ILE A 136 -11.15 4.29 2.21
CA ILE A 136 -12.17 5.11 2.87
C ILE A 136 -11.51 6.35 3.47
N LEU A 137 -10.42 6.17 4.20
CA LEU A 137 -9.67 7.31 4.76
C LEU A 137 -9.08 8.18 3.64
N LEU A 138 -8.55 7.63 2.56
CA LEU A 138 -8.04 8.43 1.44
C LEU A 138 -9.11 9.29 0.76
N THR A 139 -10.25 8.68 0.44
CA THR A 139 -11.27 9.32 -0.40
C THR A 139 -12.15 10.26 0.40
N TRP A 140 -12.52 9.86 1.61
CA TRP A 140 -13.57 10.53 2.39
C TRP A 140 -13.02 11.38 3.54
N MET A 141 -11.73 11.30 3.88
CA MET A 141 -11.13 12.13 4.94
C MET A 141 -11.27 13.64 4.69
N PRO A 142 -11.05 14.19 3.47
CA PRO A 142 -11.26 15.61 3.22
C PRO A 142 -12.72 16.03 3.51
N THR A 143 -13.68 15.20 3.09
CA THR A 143 -15.10 15.42 3.35
C THR A 143 -15.42 15.32 4.85
N TYR A 144 -14.85 14.35 5.56
CA TYR A 144 -15.00 14.22 7.02
C TYR A 144 -14.49 15.46 7.75
N TYR A 145 -13.30 15.96 7.40
CA TYR A 145 -12.73 17.17 8.01
C TYR A 145 -13.57 18.40 7.73
N ASN A 146 -14.13 18.54 6.53
CA ASN A 146 -15.01 19.65 6.22
C ASN A 146 -16.37 19.55 6.95
N GLN A 147 -17.03 18.39 6.89
CA GLN A 147 -18.38 18.22 7.39
C GLN A 147 -18.45 18.18 8.92
N VAL A 148 -17.56 17.39 9.54
CA VAL A 148 -17.57 17.07 10.97
C VAL A 148 -16.67 18.02 11.75
N LEU A 149 -15.43 18.22 11.29
CA LEU A 149 -14.47 19.06 12.00
C LEU A 149 -14.58 20.55 11.68
N LYS A 150 -15.44 20.92 10.71
CA LYS A 150 -15.67 22.31 10.23
C LYS A 150 -14.40 23.05 9.83
N PHE A 151 -13.36 22.31 9.44
CA PHE A 151 -12.10 22.91 9.00
C PHE A 151 -12.25 23.57 7.64
N ASN A 152 -11.69 24.77 7.50
CA ASN A 152 -11.47 25.39 6.19
C ASN A 152 -10.31 24.63 5.52
N LEU A 153 -10.63 23.71 4.62
CA LEU A 153 -9.67 22.80 3.96
C LEU A 153 -8.47 23.53 3.35
N THR A 154 -8.64 24.80 2.97
CA THR A 154 -7.61 25.66 2.38
C THR A 154 -6.50 26.06 3.36
N GLU A 155 -6.81 26.26 4.65
CA GLU A 155 -5.82 26.66 5.67
C GLU A 155 -5.16 25.46 6.38
N SER A 156 -5.72 24.25 6.21
CA SER A 156 -5.38 23.07 7.02
C SER A 156 -4.83 21.89 6.22
N GLY A 157 -4.27 22.15 5.02
CA GLY A 157 -3.61 21.12 4.20
C GLY A 157 -2.56 20.29 4.95
N LEU A 158 -1.89 20.88 5.95
CA LEU A 158 -0.95 20.16 6.83
C LEU A 158 -1.60 19.01 7.61
N PHE A 159 -2.85 19.16 8.05
CA PHE A 159 -3.55 18.13 8.82
C PHE A 159 -3.99 16.94 7.95
N CYS A 160 -4.25 17.18 6.67
CA CYS A 160 -4.51 16.12 5.69
C CYS A 160 -3.25 15.29 5.37
N VAL A 161 -2.07 15.90 5.47
CA VAL A 161 -0.78 15.25 5.20
C VAL A 161 -0.34 14.34 6.35
N LEU A 162 -0.72 14.67 7.59
CA LEU A 162 -0.22 13.99 8.79
C LEU A 162 -0.46 12.48 8.83
N PRO A 163 -1.64 11.93 8.45
CA PRO A 163 -1.86 10.49 8.42
C PRO A 163 -0.97 9.75 7.41
N TRP A 164 -0.70 10.35 6.25
CA TRP A 164 0.17 9.76 5.23
C TRP A 164 1.64 9.83 5.63
N LEU A 165 2.04 10.93 6.26
CA LEU A 165 3.40 11.09 6.80
C LEU A 165 3.67 10.08 7.92
N THR A 166 2.72 9.91 8.84
CA THR A 166 2.83 8.91 9.91
C THR A 166 2.86 7.48 9.37
N MET A 167 2.07 7.17 8.35
CA MET A 167 2.15 5.88 7.64
C MET A 167 3.56 5.63 7.06
N ALA A 168 4.17 6.62 6.41
CA ALA A 168 5.52 6.49 5.85
C ALA A 168 6.59 6.24 6.93
N VAL A 169 6.51 6.95 8.07
CA VAL A 169 7.44 6.75 9.20
C VAL A 169 7.25 5.37 9.82
N PHE A 170 6.00 4.98 10.10
CA PHE A 170 5.70 3.72 10.77
C PHE A 170 5.93 2.50 9.88
N ALA A 171 5.84 2.62 8.55
CA ALA A 171 6.22 1.54 7.63
C ALA A 171 7.69 1.13 7.83
N ASN A 172 8.58 2.10 8.00
CA ASN A 172 10.00 1.86 8.23
C ASN A 172 10.25 1.26 9.63
N ILE A 173 9.56 1.78 10.66
CA ILE A 173 9.62 1.23 12.01
C ILE A 173 9.13 -0.21 12.04
N GLY A 174 8.00 -0.51 11.38
CA GLY A 174 7.45 -1.86 11.26
C GLY A 174 8.43 -2.83 10.58
N GLY A 175 9.10 -2.38 9.52
CA GLY A 175 10.16 -3.16 8.86
C GLY A 175 11.32 -3.48 9.80
N TRP A 176 11.84 -2.47 10.51
CA TRP A 176 12.92 -2.66 11.48
C TRP A 176 12.53 -3.59 12.64
N ILE A 177 11.30 -3.47 13.16
CA ILE A 177 10.78 -4.37 14.19
C ILE A 177 10.68 -5.80 13.65
N ALA A 178 10.14 -5.98 12.44
CA ALA A 178 10.01 -7.29 11.82
C ALA A 178 11.39 -7.97 11.66
N ASP A 179 12.36 -7.26 11.10
CA ASP A 179 13.73 -7.76 10.93
C ASP A 179 14.40 -8.12 12.26
N THR A 180 14.17 -7.31 13.30
CA THR A 180 14.70 -7.54 14.64
C THR A 180 14.07 -8.78 15.29
N LEU A 181 12.77 -9.04 15.08
CA LEU A 181 12.12 -10.24 15.61
C LEU A 181 12.61 -11.50 14.88
N VAL A 182 12.81 -11.42 13.56
CA VAL A 182 13.39 -12.53 12.78
C VAL A 182 14.82 -12.80 13.22
N SER A 183 15.65 -11.77 13.43
CA SER A 183 17.05 -11.94 13.87
C SER A 183 17.17 -12.49 15.30
N LYS A 184 16.17 -12.26 16.15
CA LYS A 184 16.02 -12.88 17.48
C LYS A 184 15.54 -14.33 17.44
N GLY A 185 15.31 -14.90 16.25
CA GLY A 185 14.98 -16.31 16.06
C GLY A 185 13.48 -16.63 16.06
N LEU A 186 12.59 -15.62 15.99
CA LEU A 186 11.17 -15.90 15.78
C LEU A 186 10.94 -16.41 14.34
N SER A 187 10.01 -17.35 14.18
CA SER A 187 9.62 -17.84 12.86
C SER A 187 9.03 -16.71 12.00
N ILE A 188 9.29 -16.75 10.69
CA ILE A 188 8.74 -15.76 9.74
C ILE A 188 7.21 -15.71 9.87
N THR A 189 6.55 -16.87 9.95
CA THR A 189 5.09 -16.98 10.17
C THR A 189 4.62 -16.18 11.39
N THR A 190 5.29 -16.36 12.54
CA THR A 190 4.94 -15.65 13.77
C THR A 190 5.12 -14.15 13.61
N VAL A 191 6.24 -13.72 13.00
CA VAL A 191 6.49 -12.29 12.78
C VAL A 191 5.43 -11.68 11.86
N ARG A 192 5.09 -12.32 10.74
CA ARG A 192 4.03 -11.84 9.83
C ARG A 192 2.67 -11.76 10.52
N LYS A 193 2.33 -12.72 11.39
CA LYS A 193 1.09 -12.69 12.18
C LYS A 193 1.05 -11.56 13.18
N ILE A 194 2.14 -11.31 13.91
CA ILE A 194 2.25 -10.19 14.86
C ILE A 194 2.12 -8.86 14.11
N MET A 195 2.91 -8.65 13.06
CA MET A 195 2.90 -7.39 12.29
C MET A 195 1.52 -7.11 11.71
N GLN A 196 0.86 -8.11 11.12
CA GLN A 196 -0.47 -7.92 10.56
C GLN A 196 -1.54 -7.69 11.63
N SER A 197 -1.42 -8.33 12.79
CA SER A 197 -2.37 -8.12 13.89
C SER A 197 -2.28 -6.69 14.42
N ILE A 198 -1.07 -6.12 14.52
CA ILE A 198 -0.87 -4.69 14.82
C ILE A 198 -1.49 -3.84 13.70
N GLY A 199 -1.22 -4.22 12.45
CA GLY A 199 -1.74 -3.57 11.24
C GLY A 199 -3.25 -3.48 11.15
N PHE A 200 -4.01 -4.37 11.79
CA PHE A 200 -5.47 -4.36 11.74
C PHE A 200 -6.14 -3.98 13.05
N LEU A 201 -5.65 -4.50 14.19
CA LEU A 201 -6.21 -4.17 15.50
C LEU A 201 -5.90 -2.73 15.91
N GLY A 202 -4.75 -2.21 15.50
CA GLY A 202 -4.37 -0.82 15.72
C GLY A 202 -5.36 0.16 15.09
N PRO A 203 -5.56 0.12 13.76
CA PRO A 203 -6.58 0.93 13.09
C PRO A 203 -7.98 0.70 13.63
N ALA A 204 -8.38 -0.56 13.89
CA ALA A 204 -9.69 -0.87 14.45
C ALA A 204 -9.92 -0.18 15.81
N PHE A 205 -8.91 -0.17 16.68
CA PHE A 205 -8.98 0.53 17.95
C PHE A 205 -9.17 2.03 17.75
N PHE A 206 -8.30 2.69 16.98
CA PHE A 206 -8.37 4.13 16.79
C PHE A 206 -9.66 4.57 16.08
N LEU A 207 -10.09 3.87 15.03
CA LEU A 207 -11.36 4.16 14.35
C LEU A 207 -12.58 3.99 15.26
N SER A 208 -12.55 3.03 16.19
CA SER A 208 -13.63 2.89 17.19
C SER A 208 -13.70 4.05 18.19
N GLN A 209 -12.56 4.71 18.46
CA GLN A 209 -12.51 5.87 19.35
C GLN A 209 -12.85 7.17 18.62
N LEU A 210 -12.71 7.21 17.29
CA LEU A 210 -12.88 8.40 16.47
C LEU A 210 -14.27 9.05 16.64
N SER A 211 -15.34 8.25 16.79
CA SER A 211 -16.70 8.77 16.99
C SER A 211 -16.93 9.42 18.36
N ARG A 212 -16.04 9.19 19.33
CA ARG A 212 -16.10 9.79 20.66
C ARG A 212 -15.34 11.11 20.74
N ILE A 213 -14.50 11.41 19.75
CA ILE A 213 -13.64 12.57 19.73
C ILE A 213 -14.41 13.78 19.20
N LYS A 214 -14.47 14.85 19.99
CA LYS A 214 -15.17 16.11 19.64
C LYS A 214 -14.23 17.21 19.16
N THR A 215 -12.92 17.05 19.39
CA THR A 215 -11.91 18.05 19.04
C THR A 215 -11.21 17.69 17.72
N PRO A 216 -11.13 18.63 16.76
CA PRO A 216 -10.51 18.38 15.47
C PRO A 216 -9.07 17.89 15.52
N ALA A 217 -8.23 18.50 16.36
CA ALA A 217 -6.83 18.10 16.50
C ALA A 217 -6.68 16.64 16.98
N LEU A 218 -7.54 16.22 17.92
CA LEU A 218 -7.51 14.85 18.44
C LEU A 218 -8.05 13.85 17.41
N ALA A 219 -9.01 14.25 16.57
CA ALA A 219 -9.53 13.40 15.49
C ALA A 219 -8.45 13.16 14.42
N VAL A 220 -7.72 14.22 14.03
CA VAL A 220 -6.59 14.10 13.10
C VAL A 220 -5.48 13.23 13.69
N LEU A 221 -5.13 13.43 14.97
CA LEU A 221 -4.14 12.59 15.66
C LEU A 221 -4.57 11.12 15.70
N CYS A 222 -5.84 10.87 16.01
CA CYS A 222 -6.42 9.52 16.03
C CYS A 222 -6.35 8.84 14.65
N MET A 223 -6.69 9.57 13.58
CA MET A 223 -6.54 9.08 12.20
C MET A 223 -5.08 8.85 11.82
N ALA A 224 -4.16 9.71 12.28
CA ALA A 224 -2.73 9.56 12.04
C ALA A 224 -2.17 8.33 12.76
N CYS A 225 -2.53 8.10 14.01
CA CYS A 225 -2.19 6.86 14.72
C CYS A 225 -2.78 5.63 14.05
N SER A 226 -4.03 5.72 13.56
CA SER A 226 -4.66 4.64 12.79
C SER A 226 -3.84 4.31 11.54
N GLN A 227 -3.51 5.29 10.69
CA GLN A 227 -2.73 5.04 9.47
C GLN A 227 -1.28 4.63 9.76
N GLY A 228 -0.68 5.16 10.82
CA GLY A 228 0.64 4.73 11.30
C GLY A 228 0.65 3.24 11.66
N LEU A 229 -0.31 2.75 12.42
CA LEU A 229 -0.38 1.32 12.74
C LEU A 229 -0.75 0.46 11.53
N ASP A 230 -1.64 0.93 10.65
CA ASP A 230 -2.00 0.24 9.39
C ASP A 230 -0.76 -0.04 8.51
N ALA A 231 0.26 0.82 8.58
CA ALA A 231 1.54 0.67 7.87
C ALA A 231 2.30 -0.62 8.22
N PHE A 232 2.06 -1.22 9.40
CA PHE A 232 2.65 -2.51 9.78
C PHE A 232 2.20 -3.65 8.85
N SER A 233 1.08 -3.49 8.14
CA SER A 233 0.66 -4.41 7.08
C SER A 233 1.68 -4.53 5.96
N GLN A 234 2.59 -3.57 5.77
CA GLN A 234 3.70 -3.70 4.81
C GLN A 234 4.66 -4.84 5.19
N SER A 235 4.97 -4.93 6.49
CA SER A 235 5.85 -5.97 7.05
C SER A 235 5.11 -7.28 7.34
N GLY A 236 3.76 -7.25 7.37
CA GLY A 236 2.88 -8.41 7.47
C GLY A 236 2.46 -8.93 6.09
N LEU A 237 1.36 -8.40 5.57
CA LEU A 237 0.72 -8.78 4.31
C LEU A 237 1.66 -8.72 3.09
N TYR A 238 2.24 -7.55 2.79
CA TYR A 238 2.96 -7.33 1.53
C TYR A 238 4.28 -8.12 1.43
N SER A 239 4.93 -8.36 2.56
CA SER A 239 6.12 -9.20 2.63
C SER A 239 5.79 -10.68 2.43
N ASN A 240 4.57 -11.11 2.80
CA ASN A 240 4.22 -12.52 2.85
C ASN A 240 4.03 -13.18 1.47
N HIS A 241 3.72 -12.41 0.42
CA HIS A 241 3.65 -12.93 -0.96
C HIS A 241 4.96 -13.58 -1.41
N GLN A 242 6.09 -12.98 -1.03
CA GLN A 242 7.42 -13.48 -1.35
C GLN A 242 7.77 -14.73 -0.52
N ASP A 243 7.35 -14.76 0.74
CA ASP A 243 7.58 -15.88 1.66
C ASP A 243 6.86 -17.16 1.15
N ILE A 244 5.57 -17.06 0.78
CA ILE A 244 4.76 -18.24 0.43
C ILE A 244 5.05 -18.82 -0.96
N GLY A 245 5.48 -17.98 -1.89
CA GLY A 245 5.65 -18.37 -3.29
C GLY A 245 6.62 -17.47 -4.03
N PRO A 246 7.94 -17.59 -3.80
CA PRO A 246 8.94 -16.69 -4.40
C PRO A 246 8.87 -16.60 -5.94
N ARG A 247 8.53 -17.69 -6.63
CA ARG A 247 8.35 -17.70 -8.11
C ARG A 247 7.04 -17.08 -8.57
N HIS A 248 6.02 -17.16 -7.72
CA HIS A 248 4.65 -16.74 -8.01
C HIS A 248 4.28 -15.42 -7.31
N ALA A 249 5.23 -14.76 -6.62
CA ALA A 249 4.97 -13.61 -5.75
C ALA A 249 4.25 -12.47 -6.50
N GLY A 250 4.65 -12.19 -7.75
CA GLY A 250 3.97 -11.19 -8.59
C GLY A 250 2.52 -11.56 -8.94
N VAL A 251 2.24 -12.85 -9.20
CA VAL A 251 0.89 -13.34 -9.49
C VAL A 251 0.03 -13.28 -8.22
N LEU A 252 0.58 -13.70 -7.08
CA LEU A 252 -0.09 -13.65 -5.79
C LEU A 252 -0.41 -12.20 -5.38
N LEU A 253 0.54 -11.29 -5.57
CA LEU A 253 0.35 -9.86 -5.31
C LEU A 253 -0.72 -9.28 -6.23
N GLY A 254 -0.67 -9.60 -7.53
CA GLY A 254 -1.70 -9.18 -8.48
C GLY A 254 -3.09 -9.65 -8.06
N LEU A 255 -3.23 -10.94 -7.74
CA LEU A 255 -4.49 -11.55 -7.33
C LEU A 255 -5.07 -10.89 -6.07
N SER A 256 -4.27 -10.74 -5.01
CA SER A 256 -4.78 -10.12 -3.78
C SER A 256 -4.99 -8.61 -3.94
N ASN A 257 -4.15 -7.92 -4.73
CA ASN A 257 -4.33 -6.50 -5.03
C ASN A 257 -5.61 -6.25 -5.81
N THR A 258 -6.02 -7.14 -6.72
CA THR A 258 -7.33 -7.04 -7.39
C THR A 258 -8.47 -7.00 -6.38
N ALA A 259 -8.45 -7.89 -5.38
CA ALA A 259 -9.43 -7.85 -4.29
C ALA A 259 -9.31 -6.55 -3.46
N GLY A 260 -8.09 -6.09 -3.19
CA GLY A 260 -7.86 -4.81 -2.52
C GLY A 260 -8.42 -3.60 -3.28
N VAL A 261 -8.27 -3.53 -4.60
CA VAL A 261 -8.82 -2.44 -5.43
C VAL A 261 -10.35 -2.52 -5.48
N LEU A 262 -10.92 -3.72 -5.57
CA LEU A 262 -12.36 -3.92 -5.45
C LEU A 262 -12.90 -3.40 -4.11
N ALA A 263 -12.14 -3.58 -3.02
CA ALA A 263 -12.48 -3.02 -1.71
C ALA A 263 -12.55 -1.48 -1.75
N GLY A 264 -11.66 -0.82 -2.48
CA GLY A 264 -11.72 0.63 -2.71
C GLY A 264 -12.96 1.07 -3.47
N VAL A 265 -13.31 0.36 -4.56
CA VAL A 265 -14.52 0.64 -5.36
C VAL A 265 -15.79 0.46 -4.53
N PHE A 266 -15.96 -0.72 -3.91
CA PHE A 266 -17.14 -1.03 -3.11
C PHE A 266 -17.19 -0.21 -1.83
N GLY A 267 -16.05 0.01 -1.17
CA GLY A 267 -15.95 0.79 0.06
C GLY A 267 -16.30 2.26 -0.14
N THR A 268 -15.88 2.84 -1.26
CA THR A 268 -16.24 4.22 -1.61
C THR A 268 -17.73 4.37 -1.88
N ALA A 269 -18.30 3.46 -2.68
CA ALA A 269 -19.74 3.46 -2.98
C ALA A 269 -20.59 3.18 -1.74
N ALA A 270 -20.20 2.21 -0.91
CA ALA A 270 -20.87 1.87 0.33
C ALA A 270 -20.83 3.04 1.32
N THR A 271 -19.70 3.72 1.45
CA THR A 271 -19.57 4.92 2.31
C THR A 271 -20.54 6.01 1.88
N GLY A 272 -20.62 6.31 0.58
CA GLY A 272 -21.57 7.29 0.05
C GLY A 272 -23.03 6.91 0.35
N TYR A 273 -23.39 5.63 0.18
CA TYR A 273 -24.74 5.15 0.49
C TYR A 273 -25.06 5.19 1.99
N ILE A 274 -24.11 4.81 2.84
CA ILE A 274 -24.25 4.87 4.30
C ILE A 274 -24.45 6.32 4.74
N LEU A 275 -23.66 7.26 4.24
CA LEU A 275 -23.77 8.67 4.63
C LEU A 275 -25.07 9.36 4.16
N GLN A 276 -25.77 8.82 3.17
CA GLN A 276 -27.10 9.34 2.79
C GLN A 276 -28.18 9.04 3.83
N LYS A 277 -28.04 7.96 4.61
CA LYS A 277 -29.07 7.45 5.53
C LYS A 277 -28.63 7.33 6.99
N GLY A 278 -27.33 7.37 7.23
CA GLY A 278 -26.70 7.10 8.52
C GLY A 278 -25.60 8.11 8.84
N SER A 279 -24.62 7.66 9.59
CA SER A 279 -23.58 8.52 10.16
C SER A 279 -22.17 8.04 9.82
N TRP A 280 -21.18 8.90 10.07
CA TRP A 280 -19.77 8.53 9.97
C TRP A 280 -19.37 7.40 10.93
N ASP A 281 -20.05 7.26 12.07
CA ASP A 281 -19.84 6.16 13.01
C ASP A 281 -20.18 4.80 12.37
N ASP A 282 -21.23 4.76 11.53
CA ASP A 282 -21.62 3.54 10.81
C ASP A 282 -20.57 3.15 9.76
N VAL A 283 -20.00 4.15 9.07
CA VAL A 283 -18.89 3.95 8.11
C VAL A 283 -17.68 3.34 8.83
N PHE A 284 -17.28 3.92 9.97
CA PHE A 284 -16.12 3.43 10.72
C PHE A 284 -16.37 2.05 11.34
N LYS A 285 -17.59 1.76 11.82
CA LYS A 285 -17.97 0.43 12.32
C LYS A 285 -17.78 -0.65 11.27
N VAL A 286 -18.16 -0.40 10.01
CA VAL A 286 -17.95 -1.36 8.92
C VAL A 286 -16.45 -1.64 8.73
N SER A 287 -15.62 -0.60 8.72
CA SER A 287 -14.16 -0.76 8.63
C SER A 287 -13.59 -1.56 9.82
N VAL A 288 -14.04 -1.28 11.05
CA VAL A 288 -13.63 -2.01 12.26
C VAL A 288 -13.98 -3.50 12.16
N VAL A 289 -15.20 -3.82 11.74
CA VAL A 289 -15.64 -5.21 11.55
C VAL A 289 -14.77 -5.93 10.51
N LEU A 290 -14.48 -5.28 9.39
CA LEU A 290 -13.62 -5.84 8.35
C LEU A 290 -12.18 -6.05 8.83
N TYR A 291 -11.62 -5.13 9.62
CA TYR A 291 -10.30 -5.32 10.23
C TYR A 291 -10.27 -6.51 11.21
N ILE A 292 -11.33 -6.69 12.01
CA ILE A 292 -11.43 -7.85 12.93
C ILE A 292 -11.52 -9.15 12.12
N ILE A 293 -12.38 -9.21 11.11
CA ILE A 293 -12.50 -10.39 10.23
C ILE A 293 -11.16 -10.70 9.56
N GLY A 294 -10.51 -9.68 9.00
CA GLY A 294 -9.20 -9.79 8.38
C GLY A 294 -8.13 -10.31 9.35
N THR A 295 -8.18 -9.88 10.62
CA THR A 295 -7.26 -10.34 11.67
C THR A 295 -7.47 -11.81 12.01
N LEU A 296 -8.72 -12.24 12.13
CA LEU A 296 -9.07 -13.63 12.42
C LEU A 296 -8.62 -14.55 11.29
N VAL A 297 -8.99 -14.21 10.05
CA VAL A 297 -8.62 -14.98 8.86
C VAL A 297 -7.10 -15.05 8.71
N TRP A 298 -6.39 -13.93 8.91
CA TRP A 298 -4.94 -13.91 8.84
C TRP A 298 -4.31 -14.83 9.88
N ASN A 299 -4.69 -14.71 11.14
CA ASN A 299 -4.08 -15.50 12.21
C ASN A 299 -4.36 -16.99 12.08
N LEU A 300 -5.53 -17.38 11.56
CA LEU A 300 -5.90 -18.78 11.35
C LEU A 300 -5.18 -19.40 10.13
N PHE A 301 -5.10 -18.69 9.00
CA PHE A 301 -4.74 -19.30 7.72
C PHE A 301 -3.42 -18.83 7.10
N SER A 302 -2.81 -17.75 7.58
CA SER A 302 -1.52 -17.28 7.04
C SER A 302 -0.35 -18.17 7.47
N THR A 303 0.65 -18.24 6.60
CA THR A 303 1.94 -18.90 6.85
C THR A 303 3.06 -18.08 6.21
N GLY A 304 4.24 -18.05 6.84
CA GLY A 304 5.49 -17.53 6.29
C GLY A 304 6.36 -18.62 5.65
N GLU A 305 5.84 -19.85 5.55
CA GLU A 305 6.55 -20.97 4.91
C GLU A 305 6.21 -21.05 3.42
N LYS A 306 7.17 -21.54 2.65
CA LYS A 306 7.01 -21.74 1.21
C LYS A 306 6.03 -22.88 0.94
N ILE A 307 4.91 -22.56 0.28
CA ILE A 307 3.83 -23.50 -0.06
C ILE A 307 3.64 -23.69 -1.57
N LEU A 308 4.21 -22.80 -2.38
CA LEU A 308 4.15 -22.80 -3.83
C LEU A 308 5.57 -22.77 -4.39
N ASP A 309 5.88 -23.78 -5.19
CA ASP A 309 7.09 -23.84 -6.03
C ASP A 309 6.79 -23.32 -7.43
#